data_AF-A0A1I7TQG5-F1
#
_entry.id   AF-A0A1I7TQG5-F1
#
_cell.length_a   1.000
_cell.length_b   1.000
_cell.length_c   1.000
_cell.angle_alpha   90.00
_cell.angle_beta   90.00
_cell.angle_gamma   90.00
#
_symmetry.space_group_name_H-M   'P 1'
#
loop_
_entity.id
_entity.type
_entity.pdbx_description
1 polymer ?
#
loop_
_entity_poly.entity_id
_entity_poly.type
_entity_poly.pdbx_seq_one_letter_code
_entity_poly.pdbx_strand_id
1 'polypeptide(L)'
;MIKLNRRLLLWLALFLTAFVIFRFATIDDRNRANDEKTLVKIQEKLKKERAGNGDNLIEEVQEDPQTDTKCYYDNQCALPQMLFRVRTETDNLPPFACLNDIKLFDTENIGRGVNVAVLNGTTGDIIEKATFDVTASDEKLMTWLLKIPHASLLVAASFGDVAEHVSRQCRQLFEAFGAQKIDGWRVGSAYAIIGQRGIKRGEAHEIVSKFLDDHSAGKLFEGCFELPIAETTEVELKVDGPPVHRADESKLAELGAFEADLLQNKDVEYGDKWKNCGMSRACNEQDSIPVHFFSGEHKDDHPKMCIGGKMLFDKDLNKAGRGLNLAMLEPKTGKVTAVAHFDTYEDGYGIHVAVLVRLRKPCGFLVGLSYLGF
;
A
#
# COMPACT_ATOMS: atom_id res chain seq x y z
N MET A 1 -27.70 -43.32 46.32
CA MET A 1 -27.37 -44.03 45.06
C MET A 1 -28.65 -44.31 44.28
N ILE A 2 -28.97 -43.49 43.27
CA ILE A 2 -30.21 -43.61 42.49
C ILE A 2 -30.00 -44.70 41.43
N LYS A 3 -30.77 -45.81 41.51
CA LYS A 3 -30.78 -46.86 40.48
C LYS A 3 -31.51 -46.33 39.25
N LEU A 4 -30.75 -45.93 38.24
CA LEU A 4 -31.27 -45.44 36.97
C LEU A 4 -31.83 -46.60 36.15
N ASN A 5 -33.12 -46.54 35.80
CA ASN A 5 -33.83 -47.62 35.12
C ASN A 5 -33.41 -47.69 33.64
N ARG A 6 -32.67 -48.74 33.26
CA ARG A 6 -32.09 -48.93 31.91
C ARG A 6 -33.12 -48.83 30.77
N ARG A 7 -34.40 -49.15 31.04
CA ARG A 7 -35.47 -49.00 30.05
C ARG A 7 -35.79 -47.54 29.75
N LEU A 8 -35.73 -46.63 30.73
CA LEU A 8 -36.02 -45.21 30.54
C LEU A 8 -34.98 -44.50 29.66
N LEU A 9 -33.71 -44.91 29.76
CA LEU A 9 -32.61 -44.44 28.91
C LEU A 9 -32.80 -44.83 27.43
N LEU A 10 -33.30 -46.03 27.17
CA LEU A 10 -33.58 -46.49 25.79
C LEU A 10 -34.73 -45.71 25.16
N TRP A 11 -35.79 -45.41 25.92
CA TRP A 11 -36.88 -44.56 25.44
C TRP A 11 -36.43 -43.13 25.17
N LEU A 12 -35.58 -42.55 26.04
CA LEU A 12 -35.02 -41.21 25.83
C LEU A 12 -34.15 -41.11 24.56
N ALA A 13 -33.34 -42.13 24.27
CA ALA A 13 -32.55 -42.18 23.03
C ALA A 13 -33.42 -42.32 21.77
N LEU A 14 -34.49 -43.11 21.82
CA LEU A 14 -35.45 -43.24 20.71
C LEU A 14 -36.24 -41.94 20.48
N PHE A 15 -36.63 -41.23 21.54
CA PHE A 15 -37.30 -39.94 21.41
C PHE A 15 -36.38 -38.84 20.87
N LEU A 16 -35.11 -38.80 21.30
CA LEU A 16 -34.13 -37.83 20.79
C LEU A 16 -33.81 -38.06 19.32
N THR A 17 -33.63 -39.32 18.89
CA THR A 17 -33.37 -39.64 17.48
C THR A 17 -34.58 -39.34 16.59
N ALA A 18 -35.80 -39.67 17.03
CA ALA A 18 -37.02 -39.31 16.31
C ALA A 18 -37.22 -37.79 16.20
N PHE A 19 -36.89 -37.03 17.25
CA PHE A 19 -36.99 -35.56 17.23
C PHE A 19 -35.98 -34.92 16.26
N VAL A 20 -34.76 -35.46 16.19
CA VAL A 20 -33.74 -35.01 15.24
C VAL A 20 -34.15 -35.32 13.80
N ILE A 21 -34.65 -36.52 13.52
CA ILE A 21 -35.13 -36.89 12.17
C ILE A 21 -36.32 -36.02 11.75
N PHE A 22 -37.26 -35.74 12.64
CA PHE A 22 -38.40 -34.87 12.36
C PHE A 22 -37.97 -33.42 12.09
N ARG A 23 -36.97 -32.91 12.83
CA ARG A 23 -36.39 -31.58 12.59
C ARG A 23 -35.69 -31.50 11.23
N PHE A 24 -34.91 -32.50 10.85
CA PHE A 24 -34.25 -32.54 9.53
C PHE A 24 -35.27 -32.62 8.39
N ALA A 25 -36.29 -33.48 8.48
CA ALA A 25 -37.34 -33.58 7.47
C ALA A 25 -38.11 -32.25 7.28
N THR A 26 -38.42 -31.55 8.38
CA THR A 26 -39.14 -30.26 8.31
C THR A 26 -38.29 -29.10 7.77
N ILE A 27 -36.96 -29.18 7.88
CA ILE A 27 -36.04 -28.17 7.32
C ILE A 27 -35.89 -28.39 5.81
N ASP A 28 -35.81 -29.65 5.37
CA ASP A 28 -35.66 -30.00 3.96
C ASP A 28 -36.92 -29.64 3.15
N ASP A 29 -38.11 -29.90 3.70
CA ASP A 29 -39.39 -29.49 3.08
C ASP A 29 -39.55 -27.95 3.00
N ARG A 30 -39.01 -27.20 3.97
CA ARG A 30 -39.01 -25.72 3.94
C ARG A 30 -38.05 -25.16 2.88
N ASN A 31 -36.88 -25.76 2.72
CA ASN A 31 -35.91 -25.35 1.71
C ASN A 31 -36.43 -25.67 0.30
N ARG A 32 -37.02 -26.85 0.10
CA ARG A 32 -37.62 -27.23 -1.19
C ARG A 32 -38.79 -26.32 -1.58
N ALA A 33 -39.64 -25.94 -0.63
CA ALA A 33 -40.75 -25.00 -0.88
C ALA A 33 -40.29 -23.56 -1.17
N ASN A 34 -39.13 -23.14 -0.64
CA ASN A 34 -38.51 -21.85 -0.94
C ASN A 34 -37.83 -21.85 -2.32
N ASP A 35 -37.16 -22.94 -2.69
CA ASP A 35 -36.57 -23.09 -4.03
C ASP A 35 -37.65 -23.14 -5.12
N GLU A 36 -38.75 -23.85 -4.88
CA GLU A 36 -39.86 -23.93 -5.83
C GLU A 36 -40.57 -22.58 -6.00
N LYS A 37 -40.77 -21.81 -4.93
CA LYS A 37 -41.29 -20.42 -5.01
C LYS A 37 -40.33 -19.46 -5.73
N THR A 38 -39.02 -19.69 -5.60
CA THR A 38 -38.00 -18.87 -6.27
C THR A 38 -37.96 -19.21 -7.76
N LEU A 39 -38.06 -20.49 -8.13
CA LEU A 39 -38.10 -20.94 -9.52
C LEU A 39 -39.36 -20.45 -10.24
N VAL A 40 -40.52 -20.47 -9.57
CA VAL A 40 -41.79 -19.95 -10.12
C VAL A 40 -41.71 -18.44 -10.34
N LYS A 41 -41.10 -17.67 -9.42
CA LYS A 41 -40.86 -16.23 -9.61
C LYS A 41 -39.89 -15.93 -10.75
N ILE A 42 -38.84 -16.73 -10.92
CA ILE A 42 -37.89 -16.61 -12.03
C ILE A 42 -38.57 -16.93 -13.37
N GLN A 43 -39.41 -17.98 -13.42
CA GLN A 43 -40.16 -18.33 -14.63
C GLN A 43 -41.25 -17.30 -14.99
N GLU A 44 -41.93 -16.69 -14.00
CA GLU A 44 -42.87 -15.60 -14.24
C GLU A 44 -42.18 -14.33 -14.74
N LYS A 45 -40.97 -14.03 -14.24
CA LYS A 45 -40.14 -12.90 -14.72
C LYS A 45 -39.67 -13.12 -16.16
N LEU A 46 -39.19 -14.32 -16.49
CA LEU A 46 -38.78 -14.72 -17.84
C LEU A 46 -39.96 -14.79 -18.83
N LYS A 47 -41.18 -15.13 -18.40
CA LYS A 47 -42.39 -15.08 -19.24
C LYS A 47 -42.86 -13.66 -19.52
N LYS A 48 -42.65 -12.72 -18.59
CA LYS A 48 -43.01 -11.31 -18.75
C LYS A 48 -42.07 -10.57 -19.70
N GLU A 49 -40.81 -10.95 -19.74
CA GLU A 49 -39.78 -10.40 -20.63
C GLU A 49 -39.87 -10.95 -22.07
N ARG A 50 -40.53 -12.10 -22.29
CA ARG A 50 -40.74 -12.69 -23.63
C ARG A 50 -41.96 -12.18 -24.42
N ALA A 51 -42.78 -11.31 -23.83
CA ALA A 51 -44.01 -10.78 -24.45
C ALA A 51 -43.92 -9.31 -24.88
N GLY A 52 -42.76 -8.66 -24.73
CA GLY A 52 -42.57 -7.24 -25.04
C GLY A 52 -41.46 -7.00 -26.04
N ASN A 53 -41.88 -6.71 -27.28
CA ASN A 53 -41.14 -5.95 -28.30
C ASN A 53 -39.95 -6.64 -28.99
N GLY A 54 -40.15 -6.97 -30.27
CA GLY A 54 -39.06 -7.17 -31.20
C GLY A 54 -38.53 -5.82 -31.69
N ASP A 55 -37.23 -5.61 -31.56
CA ASP A 55 -36.41 -5.01 -32.60
C ASP A 55 -34.93 -5.31 -32.32
N ASN A 56 -34.14 -5.42 -33.38
CA ASN A 56 -32.76 -5.89 -33.35
C ASN A 56 -31.83 -4.94 -32.56
N LEU A 57 -31.11 -5.47 -31.56
CA LEU A 57 -29.82 -4.93 -31.14
C LEU A 57 -28.95 -6.09 -30.65
N ILE A 58 -27.74 -6.19 -31.18
CA ILE A 58 -26.70 -7.08 -30.68
C ILE A 58 -26.35 -6.58 -29.29
N GLU A 59 -26.86 -7.23 -28.26
CA GLU A 59 -26.52 -6.92 -26.87
C GLU A 59 -25.23 -7.67 -26.54
N GLU A 60 -24.13 -6.93 -26.43
CA GLU A 60 -22.88 -7.42 -25.86
C GLU A 60 -23.19 -8.05 -24.50
N VAL A 61 -22.79 -9.31 -24.33
CA VAL A 61 -22.91 -10.02 -23.06
C VAL A 61 -21.99 -9.31 -22.06
N GLN A 62 -22.55 -8.42 -21.24
CA GLN A 62 -21.87 -7.89 -20.05
C GLN A 62 -21.71 -9.04 -19.06
N GLU A 63 -20.46 -9.50 -18.87
CA GLU A 63 -20.08 -10.35 -17.76
C GLU A 63 -20.44 -9.65 -16.44
N ASP A 64 -21.18 -10.35 -15.57
CA ASP A 64 -21.56 -9.88 -14.24
C ASP A 64 -20.29 -9.65 -13.38
N PRO A 65 -20.02 -8.41 -12.91
CA PRO A 65 -18.84 -8.09 -12.08
C PRO A 65 -18.80 -8.81 -10.72
N GLN A 66 -19.86 -9.53 -10.34
CA GLN A 66 -20.01 -10.08 -8.99
C GLN A 66 -19.23 -11.39 -8.74
N THR A 67 -18.63 -12.00 -9.77
CA THR A 67 -17.83 -13.24 -9.66
C THR A 67 -16.46 -13.03 -9.00
N ASP A 68 -15.92 -11.81 -9.01
CA ASP A 68 -14.54 -11.47 -8.59
C ASP A 68 -14.37 -11.17 -7.08
N THR A 69 -15.32 -11.63 -6.25
CA THR A 69 -15.31 -11.43 -4.79
C THR A 69 -15.52 -12.71 -3.97
N LYS A 70 -15.79 -13.84 -4.62
CA LYS A 70 -15.97 -15.13 -3.96
C LYS A 70 -14.69 -15.95 -4.10
N CYS A 71 -14.15 -16.42 -2.97
CA CYS A 71 -13.19 -17.52 -3.00
C CYS A 71 -13.94 -18.79 -3.32
N TYR A 72 -13.60 -19.46 -4.41
CA TYR A 72 -14.10 -20.78 -4.74
C TYR A 72 -12.92 -21.68 -5.06
N TYR A 73 -13.07 -22.96 -4.75
CA TYR A 73 -12.09 -23.96 -5.14
C TYR A 73 -12.10 -24.12 -6.65
N ASP A 74 -10.93 -23.99 -7.26
CA ASP A 74 -10.71 -24.23 -8.69
C ASP A 74 -9.53 -25.19 -8.85
N ASN A 75 -9.70 -26.24 -9.66
CA ASN A 75 -8.76 -27.35 -9.77
C ASN A 75 -7.70 -27.13 -10.87
N GLN A 76 -7.35 -25.87 -11.16
CA GLN A 76 -6.34 -25.51 -12.15
C GLN A 76 -4.91 -25.91 -11.74
N CYS A 77 -4.64 -26.02 -10.44
CA CYS A 77 -3.32 -26.39 -9.92
C CYS A 77 -3.21 -27.90 -9.68
N ALA A 78 -2.06 -28.48 -10.03
CA ALA A 78 -1.79 -29.90 -9.81
C ALA A 78 -1.41 -30.14 -8.34
N LEU A 79 -1.88 -31.22 -7.72
CA LEU A 79 -1.42 -31.57 -6.36
C LEU A 79 0.11 -31.79 -6.35
N PRO A 80 0.87 -31.24 -5.37
CA PRO A 80 0.44 -30.58 -4.12
C PRO A 80 0.40 -29.04 -4.16
N GLN A 81 0.31 -28.43 -5.35
CA GLN A 81 0.29 -26.97 -5.52
C GLN A 81 -0.94 -26.32 -4.89
N MET A 82 -0.74 -25.11 -4.39
CA MET A 82 -1.78 -24.20 -3.94
C MET A 82 -2.10 -23.20 -5.03
N LEU A 83 -3.38 -23.04 -5.33
CA LEU A 83 -3.89 -21.92 -6.12
C LEU A 83 -3.85 -20.66 -5.28
N PHE A 84 -3.45 -19.54 -5.87
CA PHE A 84 -3.64 -18.24 -5.26
C PHE A 84 -4.37 -17.31 -6.22
N ARG A 85 -5.21 -16.46 -5.65
CA ARG A 85 -5.85 -15.35 -6.37
C ARG A 85 -5.81 -14.12 -5.48
N VAL A 86 -5.07 -13.10 -5.92
CA VAL A 86 -4.94 -11.86 -5.17
C VAL A 86 -5.26 -10.69 -6.09
N ARG A 87 -6.18 -9.85 -5.65
CA ARG A 87 -6.59 -8.63 -6.34
C ARG A 87 -6.25 -7.42 -5.48
N THR A 88 -5.60 -6.43 -6.06
CA THR A 88 -5.46 -5.12 -5.43
C THR A 88 -6.82 -4.41 -5.36
N GLU A 89 -6.90 -3.31 -4.62
CA GLU A 89 -8.13 -2.52 -4.60
C GLU A 89 -8.53 -2.02 -6.00
N THR A 90 -9.83 -1.79 -6.17
CA THR A 90 -10.43 -1.13 -7.32
C THR A 90 -11.31 0.00 -6.81
N ASP A 91 -11.85 0.83 -7.71
CA ASP A 91 -12.71 1.96 -7.32
C ASP A 91 -13.92 1.56 -6.48
N ASN A 92 -14.39 0.30 -6.64
CA ASN A 92 -15.61 -0.19 -6.02
C ASN A 92 -15.38 -1.32 -5.00
N LEU A 93 -14.19 -1.93 -4.96
CA LEU A 93 -13.93 -3.12 -4.16
C LEU A 93 -12.62 -3.01 -3.39
N PRO A 94 -12.60 -3.41 -2.10
CA PRO A 94 -11.37 -3.51 -1.32
C PRO A 94 -10.44 -4.59 -1.93
N PRO A 95 -9.17 -4.65 -1.49
CA PRO A 95 -8.28 -5.72 -1.92
C PRO A 95 -8.82 -7.08 -1.44
N PHE A 96 -8.44 -8.12 -2.17
CA PHE A 96 -8.96 -9.46 -1.99
C PHE A 96 -7.83 -10.47 -2.14
N ALA A 97 -7.85 -11.53 -1.33
CA ALA A 97 -6.89 -12.62 -1.42
C ALA A 97 -7.54 -13.94 -1.02
N CYS A 98 -7.32 -14.95 -1.86
CA CYS A 98 -7.59 -16.36 -1.57
C CYS A 98 -6.33 -17.18 -1.77
N LEU A 99 -6.16 -18.18 -0.89
CA LEU A 99 -5.31 -19.33 -1.14
C LEU A 99 -6.20 -20.56 -1.18
N ASN A 100 -6.19 -21.26 -2.31
CA ASN A 100 -7.20 -22.22 -2.73
C ASN A 100 -8.60 -21.59 -2.61
N ASP A 101 -9.39 -22.05 -1.65
CA ASP A 101 -10.75 -21.64 -1.34
C ASP A 101 -10.84 -20.80 -0.05
N ILE A 102 -9.72 -20.55 0.61
CA ILE A 102 -9.67 -19.86 1.90
C ILE A 102 -9.50 -18.36 1.69
N LYS A 103 -10.55 -17.60 2.04
CA LYS A 103 -10.52 -16.13 2.04
C LYS A 103 -9.63 -15.62 3.16
N LEU A 104 -8.62 -14.82 2.81
CA LEU A 104 -7.64 -14.31 3.76
C LEU A 104 -8.09 -12.99 4.40
N PHE A 105 -8.65 -12.07 3.62
CA PHE A 105 -9.17 -10.82 4.15
C PHE A 105 -10.68 -10.88 4.32
N ASP A 106 -11.14 -10.58 5.52
CA ASP A 106 -12.57 -10.44 5.80
C ASP A 106 -13.04 -9.04 5.41
N THR A 107 -14.14 -8.95 4.66
CA THR A 107 -14.72 -7.67 4.22
C THR A 107 -15.21 -6.81 5.38
N GLU A 108 -15.49 -7.39 6.54
CA GLU A 108 -15.89 -6.62 7.73
C GLU A 108 -14.69 -6.04 8.50
N ASN A 109 -13.52 -6.68 8.40
CA ASN A 109 -12.32 -6.35 9.16
C ASN A 109 -11.18 -5.76 8.29
N ILE A 110 -11.45 -5.58 7.00
CA ILE A 110 -10.55 -4.92 6.05
C ILE A 110 -10.59 -3.40 6.25
N GLY A 111 -9.44 -2.74 6.20
CA GLY A 111 -9.34 -1.32 6.45
C GLY A 111 -8.23 -0.66 5.64
N ARG A 112 -8.28 0.67 5.56
CA ARG A 112 -7.24 1.48 4.91
C ARG A 112 -5.89 1.21 5.58
N GLY A 113 -4.84 1.03 4.78
CA GLY A 113 -3.51 0.65 5.25
C GLY A 113 -3.02 -0.64 4.59
N VAL A 114 -2.39 -1.51 5.37
CA VAL A 114 -1.85 -2.80 4.90
C VAL A 114 -2.60 -3.94 5.61
N ASN A 115 -3.29 -4.76 4.83
CA ASN A 115 -4.04 -5.92 5.31
C ASN A 115 -3.18 -7.16 5.10
N VAL A 116 -3.01 -7.98 6.13
CA VAL A 116 -2.04 -9.09 6.14
C VAL A 116 -2.62 -10.38 6.73
N ALA A 117 -2.12 -11.50 6.25
CA ALA A 117 -2.34 -12.83 6.81
C ALA A 117 -1.00 -13.59 6.87
N VAL A 118 -0.73 -14.25 7.99
CA VAL A 118 0.38 -15.20 8.14
C VAL A 118 -0.18 -16.60 8.11
N LEU A 119 0.49 -17.47 7.37
CA LEU A 119 0.19 -18.88 7.35
C LEU A 119 1.44 -19.70 7.66
N ASN A 120 1.24 -20.91 8.14
CA ASN A 120 2.31 -21.90 8.28
C ASN A 120 2.86 -22.22 6.89
N GLY A 121 4.17 -22.05 6.67
CA GLY A 121 4.75 -22.23 5.34
C GLY A 121 5.03 -23.67 4.92
N THR A 122 4.60 -24.66 5.71
CA THR A 122 4.59 -26.08 5.34
C THR A 122 3.17 -26.60 5.16
N THR A 123 2.25 -26.24 6.06
CA THR A 123 0.87 -26.76 6.02
C THR A 123 -0.11 -25.83 5.30
N GLY A 124 0.20 -24.54 5.19
CA GLY A 124 -0.72 -23.53 4.68
C GLY A 124 -1.81 -23.12 5.68
N ASP A 125 -1.75 -23.56 6.95
CA ASP A 125 -2.74 -23.19 7.96
C ASP A 125 -2.59 -21.72 8.38
N ILE A 126 -3.72 -21.00 8.51
CA ILE A 126 -3.72 -19.62 8.97
C ILE A 126 -3.25 -19.55 10.43
N ILE A 127 -2.22 -18.73 10.68
CA ILE A 127 -1.71 -18.43 12.02
C ILE A 127 -2.41 -17.17 12.56
N GLU A 128 -2.41 -16.09 11.77
CA GLU A 128 -2.94 -14.80 12.20
C GLU A 128 -3.38 -13.95 10.99
N LYS A 129 -4.34 -13.06 11.21
CA LYS A 129 -4.78 -12.03 10.27
C LYS A 129 -4.79 -10.68 10.98
N ALA A 130 -4.36 -9.63 10.31
CA ALA A 130 -4.34 -8.29 10.89
C ALA A 130 -4.50 -7.21 9.82
N THR A 131 -4.96 -6.03 10.25
CA THR A 131 -5.06 -4.83 9.44
C THR A 131 -4.29 -3.71 10.13
N PHE A 132 -3.36 -3.09 9.41
CA PHE A 132 -2.50 -2.04 9.94
C PHE A 132 -2.77 -0.71 9.23
N ASP A 133 -3.42 0.22 9.91
CA ASP A 133 -3.46 1.62 9.47
C ASP A 133 -2.07 2.24 9.64
N VAL A 134 -1.42 2.53 8.52
CA VAL A 134 -0.06 3.08 8.46
C VAL A 134 -0.03 4.62 8.37
N THR A 135 -1.19 5.28 8.32
CA THR A 135 -1.30 6.72 8.04
C THR A 135 -0.44 7.58 8.96
N ALA A 136 -0.51 7.30 10.27
CA ALA A 136 0.29 7.99 11.28
C ALA A 136 1.69 7.36 11.43
N SER A 137 1.76 6.02 11.50
CA SER A 137 3.00 5.27 11.71
C SER A 137 2.84 3.82 11.24
N ASP A 138 3.91 3.23 10.72
CA ASP A 138 4.00 1.81 10.33
C ASP A 138 4.71 0.95 11.39
N GLU A 139 5.00 1.49 12.57
CA GLU A 139 5.69 0.79 13.67
C GLU A 139 4.98 -0.51 14.10
N LYS A 140 3.64 -0.49 14.15
CA LYS A 140 2.86 -1.70 14.49
C LYS A 140 3.05 -2.80 13.45
N LEU A 141 3.04 -2.44 12.17
CA LEU A 141 3.29 -3.37 11.06
C LEU A 141 4.72 -3.92 11.13
N MET A 142 5.73 -3.06 11.33
CA MET A 142 7.12 -3.50 11.47
C MET A 142 7.33 -4.46 12.64
N THR A 143 6.82 -4.09 13.82
CA THR A 143 6.91 -4.93 15.03
C THR A 143 6.24 -6.28 14.82
N TRP A 144 5.15 -6.31 14.06
CA TRP A 144 4.46 -7.54 13.72
C TRP A 144 5.24 -8.40 12.74
N LEU A 145 5.75 -7.82 11.64
CA LEU A 145 6.61 -8.52 10.66
C LEU A 145 7.84 -9.16 11.31
N LEU A 146 8.46 -8.47 12.27
CA LEU A 146 9.63 -8.98 13.01
C LEU A 146 9.33 -10.27 13.80
N LYS A 147 8.10 -10.42 14.30
CA LYS A 147 7.66 -11.54 15.15
C LYS A 147 7.20 -12.77 14.36
N ILE A 148 7.01 -12.65 13.05
CA ILE A 148 6.52 -13.76 12.21
C ILE A 148 7.52 -14.92 12.26
N PRO A 149 7.11 -16.17 12.55
CA PRO A 149 8.04 -17.30 12.60
C PRO A 149 8.83 -17.53 11.30
N HIS A 150 10.01 -18.16 11.41
CA HIS A 150 10.80 -18.55 10.25
C HIS A 150 9.98 -19.46 9.31
N ALA A 151 10.24 -19.34 8.00
CA ALA A 151 9.54 -20.05 6.93
C ALA A 151 8.02 -19.83 6.89
N SER A 152 7.41 -18.93 7.66
CA SER A 152 5.98 -18.60 7.53
C SER A 152 5.67 -17.89 6.21
N LEU A 153 4.50 -18.16 5.65
CA LEU A 153 3.96 -17.43 4.51
C LEU A 153 3.39 -16.10 4.96
N LEU A 154 3.58 -15.08 4.15
CA LEU A 154 2.99 -13.75 4.30
C LEU A 154 2.16 -13.44 3.06
N VAL A 155 0.88 -13.18 3.26
CA VAL A 155 0.01 -12.59 2.23
C VAL A 155 -0.38 -11.21 2.68
N ALA A 156 -0.10 -10.19 1.86
CA ALA A 156 -0.41 -8.81 2.19
C ALA A 156 -0.98 -8.06 0.99
N ALA A 157 -1.89 -7.13 1.25
CA ALA A 157 -2.42 -6.20 0.24
C ALA A 157 -2.70 -4.82 0.85
N SER A 158 -2.33 -3.77 0.12
CA SER A 158 -2.63 -2.39 0.50
C SER A 158 -4.09 -2.04 0.19
N PHE A 159 -4.68 -1.17 1.01
CA PHE A 159 -5.96 -0.55 0.76
C PHE A 159 -5.86 0.97 0.97
N GLY A 160 -6.23 1.75 -0.03
CA GLY A 160 -6.02 3.18 -0.17
C GLY A 160 -4.62 3.54 -0.67
N ASP A 161 -4.44 4.81 -1.02
CA ASP A 161 -3.13 5.37 -1.36
C ASP A 161 -2.26 5.53 -0.10
N VAL A 162 -1.51 4.47 0.22
CA VAL A 162 -0.71 4.39 1.46
C VAL A 162 0.78 4.16 1.23
N ALA A 163 1.24 4.19 -0.02
CA ALA A 163 2.63 3.89 -0.37
C ALA A 163 3.65 4.77 0.41
N GLU A 164 3.38 6.07 0.52
CA GLU A 164 4.26 7.03 1.23
C GLU A 164 4.21 6.89 2.76
N HIS A 165 3.21 6.19 3.26
CA HIS A 165 3.05 5.91 4.69
C HIS A 165 3.87 4.69 5.14
N VAL A 166 4.29 3.83 4.22
CA VAL A 166 5.17 2.68 4.49
C VAL A 166 6.64 3.07 4.34
N SER A 167 7.37 3.06 5.44
CA SER A 167 8.78 3.47 5.54
C SER A 167 9.71 2.53 4.76
N ARG A 168 10.94 3.01 4.49
CA ARG A 168 12.00 2.18 3.90
C ARG A 168 12.29 0.95 4.75
N GLN A 169 12.29 1.11 6.07
CA GLN A 169 12.57 0.04 7.03
C GLN A 169 11.50 -1.05 6.99
N CYS A 170 10.23 -0.65 6.92
CA CYS A 170 9.15 -1.61 6.72
C CYS A 170 9.29 -2.33 5.37
N ARG A 171 9.63 -1.62 4.30
CA ARG A 171 9.88 -2.25 2.98
C ARG A 171 11.04 -3.25 3.01
N GLN A 172 12.12 -2.96 3.72
CA GLN A 172 13.23 -3.90 3.94
C GLN A 172 12.77 -5.17 4.67
N LEU A 173 11.81 -5.08 5.59
CA LEU A 173 11.24 -6.27 6.23
C LEU A 173 10.47 -7.14 5.23
N PHE A 174 9.76 -6.54 4.26
CA PHE A 174 9.12 -7.29 3.18
C PHE A 174 10.14 -8.00 2.27
N GLU A 175 11.34 -7.45 2.06
CA GLU A 175 12.38 -8.09 1.25
C GLU A 175 12.79 -9.46 1.81
N ALA A 176 12.75 -9.62 3.13
CA ALA A 176 13.00 -10.91 3.78
C ALA A 176 11.89 -11.96 3.58
N PHE A 177 10.77 -11.56 2.96
CA PHE A 177 9.73 -12.45 2.45
C PHE A 177 9.85 -12.65 0.93
N GLY A 178 10.95 -12.20 0.32
CA GLY A 178 11.22 -12.28 -1.11
C GLY A 178 10.79 -11.06 -1.91
N ALA A 179 10.33 -9.98 -1.27
CA ALA A 179 9.82 -8.81 -1.99
C ALA A 179 10.92 -8.11 -2.81
N GLN A 180 10.64 -7.84 -4.09
CA GLN A 180 11.47 -7.02 -4.98
C GLN A 180 10.68 -5.89 -5.62
N LYS A 181 9.41 -6.12 -5.99
CA LYS A 181 8.58 -5.12 -6.67
C LYS A 181 8.12 -4.02 -5.71
N ILE A 182 8.16 -4.25 -4.40
CA ILE A 182 7.90 -3.24 -3.38
C ILE A 182 8.74 -1.96 -3.57
N ASP A 183 9.91 -2.05 -4.19
CA ASP A 183 10.74 -0.89 -4.55
C ASP A 183 10.05 0.08 -5.50
N GLY A 184 9.12 -0.41 -6.34
CA GLY A 184 8.34 0.37 -7.29
C GLY A 184 7.03 0.93 -6.72
N TRP A 185 6.63 0.54 -5.50
CA TRP A 185 5.35 0.97 -4.92
C TRP A 185 5.39 2.45 -4.51
N ARG A 186 4.58 3.29 -5.16
CA ARG A 186 4.55 4.77 -5.02
C ARG A 186 3.11 5.29 -4.92
N VAL A 187 2.96 6.59 -4.63
CA VAL A 187 1.66 7.30 -4.68
C VAL A 187 0.90 6.95 -5.96
N GLY A 188 -0.41 6.75 -5.84
CA GLY A 188 -1.27 6.41 -6.97
C GLY A 188 -1.20 4.93 -7.39
N SER A 189 -0.60 4.07 -6.56
CA SER A 189 -0.54 2.62 -6.81
C SER A 189 -0.81 1.77 -5.57
N ALA A 190 -1.44 0.62 -5.78
CA ALA A 190 -1.58 -0.45 -4.80
C ALA A 190 -0.42 -1.45 -4.90
N TYR A 191 -0.19 -2.18 -3.82
CA TYR A 191 0.77 -3.27 -3.74
C TYR A 191 0.14 -4.49 -3.07
N ALA A 192 0.46 -5.67 -3.57
CA ALA A 192 0.13 -6.93 -2.92
C ALA A 192 1.23 -7.98 -3.14
N ILE A 193 1.38 -8.87 -2.17
CA ILE A 193 2.44 -9.88 -2.11
C ILE A 193 1.92 -11.19 -1.53
N ILE A 194 2.43 -12.29 -2.06
CA ILE A 194 2.53 -13.60 -1.41
C ILE A 194 4.02 -13.94 -1.35
N GLY A 195 4.55 -13.96 -0.14
CA GLY A 195 5.95 -14.23 0.13
C GLY A 195 6.13 -15.24 1.25
N GLN A 196 7.37 -15.63 1.52
CA GLN A 196 7.69 -16.57 2.59
C GLN A 196 8.97 -16.14 3.30
N ARG A 197 8.96 -16.14 4.64
CA ARG A 197 10.11 -15.66 5.41
C ARG A 197 11.35 -16.51 5.13
N GLY A 198 12.42 -15.86 4.67
CA GLY A 198 13.72 -16.49 4.42
C GLY A 198 13.99 -16.88 2.97
N ILE A 199 13.07 -16.63 2.04
CA ILE A 199 13.32 -16.78 0.59
C ILE A 199 14.10 -15.59 0.05
N LYS A 200 14.75 -15.75 -1.10
CA LYS A 200 15.56 -14.70 -1.71
C LYS A 200 14.68 -13.62 -2.32
N ARG A 201 15.22 -12.40 -2.34
CA ARG A 201 14.61 -11.26 -3.03
C ARG A 201 14.31 -11.60 -4.49
N GLY A 202 13.06 -11.38 -4.91
CA GLY A 202 12.55 -11.68 -6.24
C GLY A 202 11.86 -13.05 -6.36
N GLU A 203 11.85 -13.89 -5.32
CA GLU A 203 11.17 -15.19 -5.31
C GLU A 203 9.71 -15.10 -4.85
N ALA A 204 9.27 -13.93 -4.35
CA ALA A 204 7.87 -13.71 -3.98
C ALA A 204 6.96 -13.47 -5.21
N HIS A 205 5.68 -13.80 -5.07
CA HIS A 205 4.66 -13.38 -6.02
C HIS A 205 4.13 -12.00 -5.63
N GLU A 206 4.36 -11.00 -6.47
CA GLU A 206 4.03 -9.60 -6.17
C GLU A 206 3.38 -8.89 -7.34
N ILE A 207 2.55 -7.90 -7.04
CA ILE A 207 2.02 -6.94 -8.02
C ILE A 207 2.09 -5.50 -7.47
N VAL A 208 2.34 -4.55 -8.37
CA VAL A 208 2.13 -3.12 -8.14
C VAL A 208 1.19 -2.63 -9.23
N SER A 209 0.04 -2.11 -8.84
CA SER A 209 -1.06 -1.77 -9.77
C SER A 209 -1.39 -0.30 -9.62
N LYS A 210 -1.41 0.47 -10.71
CA LYS A 210 -1.83 1.88 -10.65
C LYS A 210 -3.34 1.95 -10.45
N PHE A 211 -3.81 2.93 -9.68
CA PHE A 211 -5.26 3.11 -9.47
C PHE A 211 -5.96 3.48 -10.78
N LEU A 212 -5.38 4.43 -11.52
CA LEU A 212 -5.92 5.00 -12.77
C LEU A 212 -5.74 4.10 -14.00
N ASP A 213 -5.35 2.84 -13.83
CA ASP A 213 -5.30 1.89 -14.94
C ASP A 213 -6.66 1.18 -15.03
N ASP A 214 -7.36 1.39 -16.14
CA ASP A 214 -8.70 0.83 -16.40
C ASP A 214 -8.66 -0.67 -16.76
N HIS A 215 -7.48 -1.22 -17.00
CA HIS A 215 -7.33 -2.65 -17.27
C HIS A 215 -7.38 -3.46 -15.97
N SER A 216 -8.53 -4.08 -15.70
CA SER A 216 -8.75 -5.01 -14.58
C SER A 216 -7.72 -6.14 -14.52
N ALA A 217 -7.22 -6.59 -15.68
CA ALA A 217 -6.16 -7.58 -15.80
C ALA A 217 -4.85 -7.18 -15.09
N GLY A 218 -4.58 -5.88 -14.92
CA GLY A 218 -3.41 -5.37 -14.18
C GLY A 218 -3.60 -5.30 -12.67
N LYS A 219 -4.79 -5.65 -12.15
CA LYS A 219 -5.13 -5.56 -10.71
C LYS A 219 -5.27 -6.94 -10.05
N LEU A 220 -5.45 -8.01 -10.85
CA LEU A 220 -5.51 -9.39 -10.39
C LEU A 220 -4.23 -10.14 -10.78
N PHE A 221 -3.63 -10.86 -9.83
CA PHE A 221 -2.60 -11.85 -10.11
C PHE A 221 -2.98 -13.17 -9.44
N GLU A 222 -2.92 -14.23 -10.24
CA GLU A 222 -3.27 -15.58 -9.85
C GLU A 222 -2.27 -16.58 -10.42
N GLY A 223 -2.19 -17.74 -9.80
CA GLY A 223 -1.24 -18.77 -10.21
C GLY A 223 -1.19 -19.91 -9.20
N CYS A 224 -0.20 -20.78 -9.38
CA CYS A 224 0.04 -21.94 -8.54
C CYS A 224 1.44 -21.88 -7.93
N PHE A 225 1.61 -22.27 -6.67
CA PHE A 225 2.91 -22.50 -6.05
C PHE A 225 2.88 -23.73 -5.14
N GLU A 226 4.03 -24.32 -4.86
CA GLU A 226 4.18 -25.37 -3.84
C GLU A 226 4.71 -24.78 -2.54
N LEU A 227 4.51 -25.48 -1.42
CA LEU A 227 5.13 -25.12 -0.14
C LEU A 227 6.39 -25.94 0.11
N PRO A 228 7.51 -25.29 0.49
CA PRO A 228 7.73 -23.84 0.52
C PRO A 228 7.81 -23.21 -0.89
N ILE A 229 7.50 -21.91 -1.03
CA ILE A 229 7.55 -21.15 -2.30
C ILE A 229 8.93 -21.29 -2.96
N ALA A 230 9.98 -21.21 -2.15
CA ALA A 230 11.37 -21.39 -2.55
C ALA A 230 12.22 -21.86 -1.35
N GLU A 231 13.51 -22.07 -1.57
CA GLU A 231 14.44 -22.47 -0.51
C GLU A 231 14.53 -21.40 0.57
N THR A 232 14.13 -21.74 1.81
CA THR A 232 14.16 -20.82 2.94
C THR A 232 15.47 -20.93 3.72
N THR A 233 16.06 -19.79 4.05
CA THR A 233 17.24 -19.69 4.91
C THR A 233 16.88 -18.94 6.19
N GLU A 234 17.51 -19.28 7.31
CA GLU A 234 17.31 -18.52 8.55
C GLU A 234 17.89 -17.13 8.41
N VAL A 235 17.00 -16.15 8.20
CA VAL A 235 17.35 -14.74 8.14
C VAL A 235 16.93 -14.08 9.45
N GLU A 236 17.91 -13.57 10.19
CA GLU A 236 17.68 -12.65 11.30
C GLU A 236 17.24 -11.31 10.73
N LEU A 237 15.98 -10.93 10.97
CA LEU A 237 15.45 -9.64 10.52
C LEU A 237 16.10 -8.53 11.33
N LYS A 238 17.01 -7.78 10.70
CA LYS A 238 17.59 -6.57 11.28
C LYS A 238 17.02 -5.37 10.52
N VAL A 239 16.49 -4.42 11.28
CA VAL A 239 16.14 -3.11 10.73
C VAL A 239 17.43 -2.30 10.73
N ASP A 240 17.96 -2.01 9.54
CA ASP A 240 19.17 -1.20 9.43
C ASP A 240 18.86 0.28 9.73
N GLY A 241 19.56 0.81 10.74
CA GLY A 241 19.50 2.23 11.13
C GLY A 241 18.53 2.54 12.28
N PRO A 242 18.62 3.75 12.87
CA PRO A 242 17.72 4.17 13.93
C PRO A 242 16.26 4.17 13.43
N PRO A 243 15.27 3.79 14.27
CA PRO A 243 13.87 3.81 13.86
C PRO A 243 13.51 5.20 13.33
N VAL A 244 13.00 5.26 12.09
CA VAL A 244 12.48 6.51 11.53
C VAL A 244 11.15 6.78 12.21
N HIS A 245 11.20 7.28 13.45
CA HIS A 245 10.06 7.99 13.99
C HIS A 245 9.86 9.20 13.08
N ARG A 246 8.78 9.20 12.28
CA ARG A 246 8.26 10.44 11.69
C ARG A 246 8.18 11.45 12.82
N ALA A 247 8.72 12.64 12.59
CA ALA A 247 9.08 13.62 13.63
C ALA A 247 8.10 13.63 14.79
N ASP A 248 8.65 13.51 16.01
CA ASP A 248 7.95 13.69 17.28
C ASP A 248 6.99 14.89 17.20
N GLU A 249 5.80 14.78 17.76
CA GLU A 249 4.76 15.81 17.79
C GLU A 249 5.28 17.12 18.43
N SER A 250 6.26 17.01 19.35
CA SER A 250 7.00 18.14 19.90
C SER A 250 7.88 18.87 18.86
N LYS A 251 8.58 18.12 17.99
CA LYS A 251 9.35 18.66 16.87
C LYS A 251 8.46 19.19 15.75
N LEU A 252 7.25 18.63 15.58
CA LEU A 252 6.23 19.14 14.67
C LEU A 252 5.69 20.51 15.13
N ALA A 253 5.65 20.79 16.43
CA ALA A 253 5.30 22.12 16.96
C ALA A 253 6.40 23.16 16.70
N GLU A 254 7.67 22.78 16.84
CA GLU A 254 8.82 23.61 16.44
C GLU A 254 8.80 23.88 14.92
N LEU A 255 8.41 22.89 14.12
CA LEU A 255 8.23 23.03 12.66
C LEU A 255 7.03 23.91 12.29
N GLY A 256 5.96 23.94 13.10
CA GLY A 256 4.84 24.85 12.92
C GLY A 256 5.21 26.31 13.21
N ALA A 257 6.06 26.54 14.22
CA ALA A 257 6.66 27.84 14.48
C ALA A 257 7.65 28.25 13.37
N PHE A 258 8.37 27.29 12.79
CA PHE A 258 9.27 27.48 11.65
C PHE A 258 8.54 27.76 10.33
N GLU A 259 7.43 27.09 10.05
CA GLU A 259 6.55 27.40 8.91
C GLU A 259 6.01 28.83 9.04
N ALA A 260 5.70 29.27 10.25
CA ALA A 260 5.33 30.66 10.52
C ALA A 260 6.51 31.64 10.29
N ASP A 261 7.74 31.28 10.65
CA ASP A 261 8.93 32.11 10.43
C ASP A 261 9.34 32.19 8.93
N LEU A 262 9.27 31.08 8.18
CA LEU A 262 9.44 31.05 6.71
C LEU A 262 8.41 31.86 5.95
N LEU A 263 7.18 31.96 6.48
CA LEU A 263 6.11 32.78 5.91
C LEU A 263 6.15 34.23 6.39
N GLN A 264 6.89 34.52 7.46
CA GLN A 264 7.09 35.86 8.00
C GLN A 264 8.36 36.54 7.46
N ASN A 265 9.43 35.79 7.18
CA ASN A 265 10.66 36.29 6.55
C ASN A 265 10.51 36.38 5.03
N LYS A 266 10.20 37.58 4.55
CA LYS A 266 9.91 37.91 3.15
C LYS A 266 11.11 38.12 2.25
N ASP A 267 12.32 38.21 2.80
CA ASP A 267 13.45 38.73 2.03
C ASP A 267 14.31 37.59 1.49
N VAL A 268 13.84 36.99 0.39
CA VAL A 268 14.70 36.19 -0.49
C VAL A 268 15.76 37.14 -1.07
N GLU A 269 17.01 36.97 -0.65
CA GLU A 269 18.11 37.74 -1.22
C GLU A 269 18.47 37.17 -2.60
N TYR A 270 18.63 38.03 -3.58
CA TYR A 270 19.08 37.63 -4.92
C TYR A 270 20.49 38.11 -5.11
N GLY A 271 21.40 37.19 -5.42
CA GLY A 271 22.76 37.52 -5.82
C GLY A 271 22.83 37.92 -7.29
N ASP A 272 23.99 37.68 -7.90
CA ASP A 272 24.27 38.11 -9.27
C ASP A 272 23.28 37.57 -10.30
N LYS A 273 23.01 38.40 -11.32
CA LYS A 273 22.26 37.97 -12.49
C LYS A 273 23.15 37.08 -13.35
N TRP A 274 22.71 35.87 -13.60
CA TRP A 274 23.42 34.91 -14.43
C TRP A 274 22.51 34.44 -15.56
N LYS A 275 22.74 34.96 -16.76
CA LYS A 275 21.88 34.68 -17.92
C LYS A 275 21.70 33.18 -18.13
N ASN A 276 20.45 32.74 -18.23
CA ASN A 276 20.04 31.33 -18.36
C ASN A 276 20.68 30.40 -17.32
N CYS A 277 21.09 30.91 -16.16
CA CYS A 277 21.85 30.14 -15.17
C CYS A 277 23.04 29.37 -15.78
N GLY A 278 23.74 30.01 -16.73
CA GLY A 278 24.92 29.42 -17.38
C GLY A 278 24.63 28.47 -18.53
N MET A 279 23.35 28.21 -18.85
CA MET A 279 23.00 27.38 -20.01
C MET A 279 23.28 28.12 -21.32
N SER A 280 23.92 27.44 -22.26
CA SER A 280 24.22 27.96 -23.61
C SER A 280 22.96 28.20 -24.44
N ARG A 281 21.90 27.41 -24.19
CA ARG A 281 20.59 27.53 -24.84
C ARG A 281 19.55 28.03 -23.85
N ALA A 282 18.76 29.02 -24.27
CA ALA A 282 17.66 29.53 -23.47
C ALA A 282 16.52 28.51 -23.36
N CYS A 283 15.88 28.47 -22.19
CA CYS A 283 14.61 27.78 -21.95
C CYS A 283 13.49 28.43 -22.76
N ASN A 284 12.44 27.68 -23.10
CA ASN A 284 11.21 28.30 -23.61
C ASN A 284 10.55 29.05 -22.44
N GLU A 285 10.48 30.37 -22.52
CA GLU A 285 10.04 31.26 -21.44
C GLU A 285 8.58 31.05 -21.01
N GLN A 286 7.79 30.30 -21.80
CA GLN A 286 6.38 30.04 -21.53
C GLN A 286 6.16 28.92 -20.50
N ASP A 287 7.00 27.89 -20.49
CA ASP A 287 6.77 26.67 -19.69
C ASP A 287 8.02 26.16 -18.95
N SER A 288 9.16 26.84 -19.06
CA SER A 288 10.41 26.34 -18.48
C SER A 288 11.28 27.43 -17.88
N ILE A 289 11.92 27.10 -16.76
CA ILE A 289 12.75 28.01 -15.97
C ILE A 289 14.18 27.46 -15.98
N PRO A 290 15.20 28.26 -16.32
CA PRO A 290 16.59 27.81 -16.25
C PRO A 290 17.00 27.66 -14.79
N VAL A 291 17.67 26.54 -14.50
CA VAL A 291 18.19 26.22 -13.17
C VAL A 291 19.63 25.74 -13.27
N HIS A 292 20.43 26.06 -12.27
CA HIS A 292 21.78 25.54 -12.10
C HIS A 292 22.01 25.16 -10.65
N PHE A 293 22.64 23.99 -10.46
CA PHE A 293 23.01 23.45 -9.17
C PHE A 293 24.49 23.12 -9.18
N PHE A 294 25.21 23.60 -8.19
CA PHE A 294 26.59 23.25 -7.94
C PHE A 294 26.76 22.89 -6.48
N SER A 295 26.97 21.61 -6.19
CA SER A 295 27.12 21.08 -4.84
C SER A 295 28.58 21.05 -4.37
N GLY A 296 29.49 21.83 -4.97
CA GLY A 296 30.92 21.78 -4.64
C GLY A 296 31.67 20.55 -5.17
N GLU A 297 32.95 20.72 -5.44
CA GLU A 297 33.92 19.68 -5.84
C GLU A 297 35.04 19.53 -4.80
N HIS A 298 35.29 20.58 -4.01
CA HIS A 298 36.33 20.68 -3.01
C HIS A 298 35.79 21.20 -1.68
N LYS A 299 36.52 20.94 -0.59
CA LYS A 299 36.13 21.34 0.78
C LYS A 299 35.95 22.86 0.99
N ASP A 300 36.58 23.67 0.14
CA ASP A 300 36.54 25.13 0.21
C ASP A 300 35.45 25.73 -0.70
N ASP A 301 34.68 24.88 -1.38
CA ASP A 301 33.55 25.32 -2.20
C ASP A 301 32.34 25.67 -1.34
N HIS A 302 31.38 26.34 -1.98
CA HIS A 302 30.08 26.66 -1.40
C HIS A 302 28.99 26.20 -2.38
N PRO A 303 27.80 25.79 -1.88
CA PRO A 303 26.73 25.40 -2.76
C PRO A 303 26.23 26.60 -3.53
N LYS A 304 26.07 26.42 -4.85
CA LYS A 304 25.46 27.44 -5.71
C LYS A 304 24.16 26.95 -6.30
N MET A 305 23.13 27.78 -6.21
CA MET A 305 21.85 27.52 -6.84
C MET A 305 21.38 28.77 -7.56
N CYS A 306 21.20 28.68 -8.87
CA CYS A 306 20.60 29.74 -9.70
C CYS A 306 19.25 29.26 -10.22
N ILE A 307 18.25 30.14 -10.16
CA ILE A 307 16.90 29.87 -10.68
C ILE A 307 16.42 31.12 -11.43
N GLY A 308 15.89 30.95 -12.64
CA GLY A 308 15.31 32.05 -13.41
C GLY A 308 16.34 33.14 -13.77
N GLY A 309 17.62 32.75 -13.86
CA GLY A 309 18.72 33.64 -14.18
C GLY A 309 19.20 34.54 -13.04
N LYS A 310 18.84 34.21 -11.79
CA LYS A 310 19.34 34.89 -10.60
C LYS A 310 19.94 33.88 -9.62
N MET A 311 21.10 34.23 -9.05
CA MET A 311 21.69 33.42 -7.98
C MET A 311 20.85 33.53 -6.71
N LEU A 312 20.53 32.38 -6.12
CA LEU A 312 19.80 32.25 -4.86
C LEU A 312 20.68 31.74 -3.73
N PHE A 313 21.59 30.83 -3.99
CA PHE A 313 22.56 30.39 -2.99
C PHE A 313 23.94 30.54 -3.59
N ASP A 314 24.86 31.10 -2.82
CA ASP A 314 26.29 31.22 -3.06
C ASP A 314 26.94 31.55 -1.71
N LYS A 315 28.28 31.66 -1.69
CA LYS A 315 29.01 32.14 -0.53
C LYS A 315 28.41 33.44 -0.01
N ASP A 316 28.07 33.45 1.28
CA ASP A 316 27.47 34.58 1.99
C ASP A 316 26.08 35.03 1.48
N LEU A 317 25.41 34.21 0.65
CA LEU A 317 24.06 34.48 0.13
C LEU A 317 23.05 33.47 0.68
N ASN A 318 21.96 33.96 1.28
CA ASN A 318 20.89 33.14 1.87
C ASN A 318 21.37 32.00 2.77
N LYS A 319 22.46 32.24 3.52
CA LYS A 319 23.08 31.27 4.43
C LYS A 319 23.47 29.95 3.74
N ALA A 320 23.86 29.98 2.47
CA ALA A 320 24.26 28.78 1.75
C ALA A 320 25.37 28.01 2.49
N GLY A 321 25.15 26.72 2.71
CA GLY A 321 26.06 25.93 3.54
C GLY A 321 25.86 24.42 3.44
N ARG A 322 26.61 23.69 4.28
CA ARG A 322 26.55 22.22 4.41
C ARG A 322 25.12 21.77 4.72
N GLY A 323 24.70 20.65 4.16
CA GLY A 323 23.36 20.09 4.30
C GLY A 323 22.42 20.53 3.17
N LEU A 324 21.14 20.75 3.48
CA LEU A 324 20.09 21.02 2.49
C LEU A 324 19.88 22.51 2.30
N ASN A 325 19.93 22.97 1.06
CA ASN A 325 19.63 24.34 0.65
C ASN A 325 18.37 24.30 -0.24
N LEU A 326 17.28 24.90 0.21
CA LEU A 326 15.95 24.78 -0.39
C LEU A 326 15.46 26.14 -0.90
N ALA A 327 14.75 26.13 -2.03
CA ALA A 327 13.98 27.25 -2.56
C ALA A 327 12.55 26.81 -2.87
N MET A 328 11.58 27.61 -2.47
CA MET A 328 10.17 27.42 -2.79
C MET A 328 9.79 28.33 -3.95
N LEU A 329 9.16 27.76 -4.99
CA LEU A 329 8.72 28.46 -6.18
C LEU A 329 7.19 28.48 -6.27
N GLU A 330 6.66 29.61 -6.71
CA GLU A 330 5.27 29.72 -7.15
C GLU A 330 5.09 29.00 -8.51
N PRO A 331 4.22 27.98 -8.62
CA PRO A 331 4.12 27.12 -9.80
C PRO A 331 3.74 27.85 -11.10
N LYS A 332 2.96 28.94 -10.99
CA LYS A 332 2.48 29.68 -12.17
C LYS A 332 3.49 30.65 -12.74
N THR A 333 4.34 31.22 -11.90
CA THR A 333 5.25 32.31 -12.30
C THR A 333 6.72 31.89 -12.24
N GLY A 334 7.02 30.77 -11.60
CA GLY A 334 8.40 30.39 -11.30
C GLY A 334 9.09 31.28 -10.27
N LYS A 335 8.36 32.22 -9.65
CA LYS A 335 8.92 33.17 -8.70
C LYS A 335 9.31 32.44 -7.43
N VAL A 336 10.52 32.70 -6.95
CA VAL A 336 11.00 32.18 -5.66
C VAL A 336 10.31 32.98 -4.55
N THR A 337 9.57 32.27 -3.70
CA THR A 337 8.76 32.84 -2.62
C THR A 337 9.38 32.65 -1.24
N ALA A 338 10.30 31.69 -1.08
CA ALA A 338 11.07 31.48 0.13
C ALA A 338 12.36 30.71 -0.16
N VAL A 339 13.34 30.84 0.73
CA VAL A 339 14.59 30.07 0.74
C VAL A 339 14.89 29.59 2.16
N ALA A 340 15.55 28.44 2.30
CA ALA A 340 15.96 27.88 3.59
C ALA A 340 17.26 27.10 3.45
N HIS A 341 18.06 27.08 4.52
CA HIS A 341 19.26 26.24 4.64
C HIS A 341 19.17 25.42 5.93
N PHE A 342 19.60 24.16 5.86
CA PHE A 342 19.57 23.21 6.97
C PHE A 342 20.89 22.46 7.02
N ASP A 343 21.57 22.48 8.16
CA ASP A 343 22.79 21.71 8.34
C ASP A 343 22.48 20.28 8.79
N THR A 344 22.53 19.34 7.85
CA THR A 344 22.20 17.93 8.12
C THR A 344 23.24 17.20 8.98
N TYR A 345 24.36 17.84 9.33
CA TYR A 345 25.40 17.26 10.18
C TYR A 345 25.22 17.65 11.66
N GLU A 346 24.86 18.90 11.93
CA GLU A 346 24.64 19.42 13.29
C GLU A 346 23.19 19.24 13.75
N ASP A 347 22.23 19.39 12.84
CA ASP A 347 20.81 19.19 13.12
C ASP A 347 20.46 17.73 12.82
N GLY A 348 20.22 16.91 13.86
CA GLY A 348 19.96 15.48 13.69
C GLY A 348 18.88 15.12 12.65
N TYR A 349 19.07 13.97 11.98
CA TYR A 349 18.32 13.45 10.81
C TYR A 349 16.76 13.56 10.83
N GLY A 350 16.13 13.67 12.00
CA GLY A 350 14.66 13.62 12.15
C GLY A 350 13.89 14.88 11.72
N ILE A 351 14.53 16.06 11.71
CA ILE A 351 13.86 17.33 11.38
C ILE A 351 13.70 17.50 9.86
N HIS A 352 14.68 17.01 9.09
CA HIS A 352 14.82 17.24 7.65
C HIS A 352 13.74 16.59 6.79
N VAL A 353 13.31 15.37 7.15
CA VAL A 353 12.24 14.65 6.43
C VAL A 353 10.89 15.34 6.64
N ALA A 354 10.63 15.85 7.85
CA ALA A 354 9.38 16.53 8.18
C ALA A 354 9.26 17.91 7.49
N VAL A 355 10.37 18.63 7.33
CA VAL A 355 10.44 19.87 6.52
C VAL A 355 10.02 19.59 5.07
N LEU A 356 10.59 18.56 4.43
CA LEU A 356 10.27 18.21 3.04
C LEU A 356 8.80 17.81 2.86
N VAL A 357 8.23 17.12 3.85
CA VAL A 357 6.84 16.65 3.84
C VAL A 357 5.84 17.81 4.03
N ARG A 358 6.18 18.85 4.81
CA ARG A 358 5.27 19.97 5.13
C ARG A 358 5.40 21.19 4.22
N LEU A 359 6.56 21.41 3.58
CA LEU A 359 6.74 22.47 2.57
C LEU A 359 5.93 22.22 1.28
N ARG A 360 5.33 21.04 1.14
CA ARG A 360 4.39 20.70 0.07
C ARG A 360 3.01 21.33 0.34
N LYS A 361 2.93 22.66 0.34
CA LYS A 361 1.64 23.36 0.24
C LYS A 361 0.98 22.99 -1.09
N PRO A 362 -0.37 23.01 -1.18
CA PRO A 362 -1.09 22.64 -2.41
C PRO A 362 -0.76 23.49 -3.64
N CYS A 363 0.04 24.56 -3.50
CA CYS A 363 0.36 25.51 -4.56
C CYS A 363 1.86 25.91 -4.63
N GLY A 364 2.80 25.06 -4.21
CA GLY A 364 4.25 25.38 -4.24
C GLY A 364 5.10 24.25 -4.82
N PHE A 365 6.14 24.59 -5.60
CA PHE A 365 7.17 23.63 -6.04
C PHE A 365 8.44 23.82 -5.22
N LEU A 366 8.99 22.74 -4.65
CA LEU A 366 10.19 22.78 -3.82
C LEU A 366 11.40 22.33 -4.65
N VAL A 367 12.45 23.13 -4.63
CA VAL A 367 13.75 22.85 -5.27
C VAL A 367 14.81 22.77 -4.18
N GLY A 368 15.67 21.76 -4.22
CA GLY A 368 16.69 21.55 -3.19
C GLY A 368 18.03 21.10 -3.72
N LEU A 369 19.10 21.53 -3.04
CA LEU A 369 20.48 21.14 -3.28
C LEU A 369 21.12 20.67 -1.97
N SER A 370 21.73 19.49 -1.99
CA SER A 370 22.52 18.98 -0.87
C SER A 370 23.99 19.34 -1.05
N TYR A 371 24.67 19.74 0.03
CA TYR A 371 26.11 20.02 0.06
C TYR A 371 26.81 19.32 1.22
N LEU A 372 27.91 18.62 0.93
CA LEU A 372 28.76 17.99 1.92
C LEU A 372 30.01 18.86 2.12
N GLY A 373 29.89 19.95 2.87
CA GLY A 373 31.05 20.70 3.37
C GLY A 373 31.73 19.91 4.49
N PHE A 374 33.07 19.81 4.49
CA PHE A 374 33.85 19.12 5.54
C PHE A 374 34.48 20.10 6.52
#